data_AF-A0A9P0L8J7-F1
#
_entry.id   AF-A0A9P0L8J7-F1
#
_cell.length_a   1.000
_cell.length_b   1.000
_cell.length_c   1.000
_cell.angle_alpha   90.00
_cell.angle_beta   90.00
_cell.angle_gamma   90.00
#
_symmetry.space_group_name_H-M   'P 1'
#
loop_
_entity.id
_entity.type
_entity.pdbx_description
1 polymer ?
#
loop_
_entity_poly.entity_id
_entity_poly.type
_entity_poly.pdbx_seq_one_letter_code
_entity_poly.pdbx_strand_id
1 'polypeptide(L)'
;MIDVRSGLAKELKEKNPAMLSTHCVIHRQALASKTLPQKLRHTLDSAIRIVNRIKSSALNSRLFTLLCEDLDSDHKVLLFHTKVRWLSKGNMLARFYELKEDVIIFLEFKEKHDFLTMVKDDTFQWRLAYLTDIFDSLNELNLKLPGRNNTIISNYDYIQGFISKLQLWNQKVSSENVISFSRLFEVIKNNILDANLKADIKTHLQALQDEFRRYYRDINSESPIWYMTRKPFVVDVSQLPEEVQEEFLEMARP
;
A
#
# COMPACT_ATOMS: atom_id res chain seq x y z
N MET A 1 2.82 -21.24 -7.49
CA MET A 1 2.98 -20.11 -8.43
C MET A 1 4.46 -20.03 -8.79
N ILE A 2 4.79 -20.26 -10.06
CA ILE A 2 6.18 -20.38 -10.52
C ILE A 2 6.56 -19.04 -11.16
N ASP A 3 7.63 -18.42 -10.68
CA ASP A 3 8.07 -17.12 -11.20
C ASP A 3 8.46 -17.24 -12.68
N VAL A 4 8.01 -16.29 -13.49
CA VAL A 4 8.18 -16.28 -14.97
C VAL A 4 9.66 -16.31 -15.36
N ARG A 5 10.55 -15.84 -14.48
CA ARG A 5 12.00 -15.78 -14.72
C ARG A 5 12.78 -16.90 -14.04
N SER A 6 12.10 -17.87 -13.43
CA SER A 6 12.77 -19.02 -12.82
C SER A 6 13.21 -20.03 -13.90
N GLY A 7 14.36 -20.68 -13.68
CA GLY A 7 14.80 -21.80 -14.52
C GLY A 7 13.75 -22.90 -14.61
N LEU A 8 12.97 -23.10 -13.53
CA LEU A 8 11.84 -24.02 -13.48
C LEU A 8 10.70 -23.65 -14.45
N ALA A 9 10.33 -22.36 -14.54
CA ALA A 9 9.30 -21.93 -15.50
C ALA A 9 9.75 -22.18 -16.95
N LYS A 10 11.04 -22.01 -17.24
CA LYS A 10 11.61 -22.28 -18.55
C LYS A 10 11.53 -23.77 -18.89
N GLU A 11 11.99 -24.62 -17.98
CA GLU A 11 11.98 -26.08 -18.19
C GLU A 11 10.54 -26.64 -18.32
N LEU A 12 9.60 -26.10 -17.54
CA LEU A 12 8.19 -26.50 -17.66
C LEU A 12 7.55 -26.03 -18.96
N LYS A 13 7.91 -24.86 -19.49
CA LYS A 13 7.47 -24.40 -20.82
C LYS A 13 8.06 -25.23 -21.95
N GLU A 14 9.30 -25.70 -21.82
CA GLU A 14 9.92 -26.61 -22.80
C GLU A 14 9.17 -27.94 -22.86
N LYS A 15 8.69 -28.46 -21.71
CA LYS A 15 7.89 -29.69 -21.64
C LYS A 15 6.41 -29.49 -21.97
N ASN A 16 5.86 -28.30 -21.72
CA ASN A 16 4.48 -27.94 -22.03
C ASN A 16 4.40 -26.48 -22.53
N PRO A 17 4.45 -26.26 -23.85
CA PRO A 17 4.39 -24.92 -24.44
C PRO A 17 3.10 -24.15 -24.12
N ALA A 18 2.01 -24.85 -23.78
CA ALA A 18 0.74 -24.24 -23.39
C ALA A 18 0.73 -23.74 -21.92
N MET A 19 1.81 -23.94 -21.16
CA MET A 19 1.89 -23.51 -19.77
C MET A 19 1.91 -21.98 -19.66
N LEU A 20 0.91 -21.43 -18.97
CA LEU A 20 0.86 -20.03 -18.58
C LEU A 20 1.63 -19.78 -17.29
N SER A 21 2.56 -18.83 -17.32
CA SER A 21 3.33 -18.39 -16.15
C SER A 21 3.05 -16.93 -15.89
N THR A 22 2.62 -16.59 -14.67
CA THR A 22 2.42 -15.20 -14.24
C THR A 22 3.23 -14.91 -12.98
N HIS A 23 3.75 -13.70 -12.86
CA HIS A 23 4.40 -13.26 -11.63
C HIS A 23 3.41 -13.20 -10.46
N CYS A 24 3.94 -13.30 -9.24
CA CYS A 24 3.11 -13.20 -8.04
C CYS A 24 2.51 -11.81 -7.87
N VAL A 25 1.18 -11.76 -7.80
CA VAL A 25 0.38 -10.54 -7.65
C VAL A 25 0.80 -9.79 -6.38
N ILE A 26 0.93 -10.49 -5.25
CA ILE A 26 1.38 -9.89 -3.97
C ILE A 26 2.80 -9.34 -4.09
N HIS A 27 3.69 -10.06 -4.79
CA HIS A 27 5.05 -9.59 -4.99
C HIS A 27 5.09 -8.32 -5.86
N ARG A 28 4.33 -8.29 -6.96
CA ARG A 28 4.18 -7.09 -7.81
C ARG A 28 3.59 -5.92 -7.04
N GLN A 29 2.56 -6.14 -6.22
CA GLN A 29 1.98 -5.11 -5.35
C GLN A 29 3.04 -4.54 -4.41
N ALA A 30 3.82 -5.40 -3.77
CA ALA A 30 4.87 -4.98 -2.85
C ALA A 30 5.99 -4.21 -3.55
N LEU A 31 6.30 -4.52 -4.82
CA LEU A 31 7.25 -3.76 -5.62
C LEU A 31 6.70 -2.40 -6.04
N ALA A 32 5.48 -2.34 -6.56
CA ALA A 32 4.81 -1.11 -6.97
C ALA A 32 4.67 -0.10 -5.83
N SER A 33 4.47 -0.61 -4.61
CA SER A 33 4.26 0.21 -3.41
C SER A 33 5.53 0.86 -2.85
N LYS A 34 6.73 0.49 -3.32
CA LYS A 34 8.01 0.95 -2.74
C LYS A 34 8.38 2.38 -3.10
N THR A 35 7.77 2.95 -4.13
CA THR A 35 8.06 4.32 -4.57
C THR A 35 7.66 5.30 -3.49
N LEU A 36 8.55 6.26 -3.18
CA LEU A 36 8.31 7.25 -2.15
C LEU A 36 9.19 8.49 -2.40
N PRO A 37 8.61 9.70 -2.54
CA PRO A 37 9.37 10.93 -2.65
C PRO A 37 10.33 11.15 -1.48
N GLN A 38 11.45 11.84 -1.73
CA GLN A 38 12.55 11.97 -0.76
C GLN A 38 12.10 12.51 0.59
N LYS A 39 11.26 13.55 0.62
CA LYS A 39 10.77 14.17 1.88
C LYS A 39 9.90 13.20 2.68
N LEU A 40 8.97 12.50 2.02
CA LEU A 40 8.15 11.46 2.65
C LEU A 40 8.99 10.28 3.13
N ARG A 41 10.02 9.90 2.37
CA ARG A 41 10.96 8.86 2.76
C ARG A 41 11.76 9.26 3.99
N HIS A 42 12.20 10.51 4.07
CA HIS A 42 12.89 11.02 5.25
C HIS A 42 11.99 10.95 6.51
N THR A 43 10.71 11.32 6.40
CA THR A 43 9.74 11.16 7.50
C THR A 43 9.58 9.69 7.92
N LEU A 44 9.42 8.78 6.95
CA LEU A 44 9.33 7.34 7.23
C LEU A 44 10.59 6.81 7.93
N ASP A 45 11.78 7.11 7.40
CA ASP A 45 13.04 6.64 7.95
C ASP A 45 13.28 7.22 9.35
N SER A 46 12.83 8.44 9.60
CA SER A 46 12.87 9.07 10.91
C SER A 46 11.94 8.39 11.92
N ALA A 47 10.69 8.10 11.55
CA ALA A 47 9.77 7.33 12.40
C ALA A 47 10.35 5.95 12.76
N ILE A 48 10.94 5.25 11.77
CA ILE A 48 11.65 3.98 12.00
C ILE A 48 12.79 4.15 13.01
N ARG A 49 13.60 5.21 12.88
CA ARG A 49 14.72 5.47 13.82
C ARG A 49 14.23 5.69 15.25
N ILE A 50 13.14 6.44 15.43
CA ILE A 50 12.55 6.70 16.75
C ILE A 50 12.04 5.39 17.37
N VAL A 51 11.23 4.64 16.63
CA VAL A 51 10.71 3.34 17.10
C VAL A 51 11.83 2.38 17.43
N ASN A 52 12.83 2.26 16.55
CA ASN A 52 13.97 1.39 16.79
C ASN A 52 14.80 1.84 17.99
N ARG A 53 14.91 3.14 18.27
CA ARG A 53 15.61 3.64 19.46
C ARG A 53 14.88 3.28 20.76
N ILE A 54 13.55 3.37 20.76
CA ILE A 54 12.74 2.94 21.92
C ILE A 54 12.84 1.42 22.09
N LYS A 55 12.82 0.68 20.99
CA LYS A 55 12.83 -0.80 20.99
C LYS A 55 14.22 -1.43 21.09
N SER A 56 15.32 -0.66 20.96
CA SER A 56 16.69 -1.20 20.93
C SER A 56 17.16 -1.79 22.26
N SER A 57 16.44 -1.53 23.35
CA SER A 57 16.74 -2.08 24.68
C SER A 57 15.49 -2.68 25.29
N ALA A 58 15.65 -3.84 25.95
CA ALA A 58 14.60 -4.48 26.72
C ALA A 58 14.10 -3.57 27.85
N LEU A 59 14.99 -2.80 28.48
CA LEU A 59 14.63 -1.83 29.51
C LEU A 59 13.74 -0.72 28.94
N ASN A 60 14.15 -0.10 27.83
CA ASN A 60 13.35 0.96 27.20
C ASN A 60 11.98 0.42 26.75
N SER A 61 11.94 -0.80 26.24
CA SER A 61 10.70 -1.45 25.85
C SER A 61 9.74 -1.63 27.03
N ARG A 62 10.25 -2.11 28.18
CA ARG A 62 9.47 -2.27 29.41
C ARG A 62 9.00 -0.92 29.96
N LEU A 63 9.89 0.06 30.05
CA LEU A 63 9.54 1.40 30.53
C LEU A 63 8.49 2.08 29.64
N PHE A 64 8.60 1.96 28.33
CA PHE A 64 7.59 2.47 27.40
C PHE A 64 6.25 1.75 27.59
N THR A 65 6.26 0.44 27.84
CA THR A 65 5.02 -0.32 28.08
C THR A 65 4.32 0.16 29.35
N LEU A 66 5.08 0.33 30.45
CA LEU A 66 4.56 0.88 31.70
C LEU A 66 3.99 2.28 31.51
N LEU A 67 4.69 3.14 30.77
CA LEU A 67 4.20 4.48 30.44
C LEU A 67 2.84 4.43 29.71
N CYS A 68 2.71 3.58 28.68
CA CYS A 68 1.44 3.42 27.96
C CYS A 68 0.34 2.81 28.84
N GLU A 69 0.68 2.00 29.84
CA GLU A 69 -0.27 1.48 30.83
C GLU A 69 -0.75 2.60 31.74
N ASP A 70 0.16 3.42 32.27
CA ASP A 70 -0.13 4.57 33.14
C ASP A 70 -0.96 5.65 32.44
N LEU A 71 -0.77 5.86 31.13
CA LEU A 71 -1.52 6.80 30.30
C LEU A 71 -2.85 6.23 29.77
N ASP A 72 -3.18 4.98 30.10
CA ASP A 72 -4.35 4.25 29.61
C ASP A 72 -4.48 4.20 28.06
N SER A 73 -3.35 4.16 27.36
CA SER A 73 -3.32 4.14 25.89
C SER A 73 -3.87 2.83 25.31
N ASP A 74 -4.60 2.88 24.20
CA ASP A 74 -5.20 1.69 23.53
C ASP A 74 -4.16 0.59 23.20
N HIS A 75 -2.91 1.01 23.00
CA HIS A 75 -1.81 0.13 22.73
C HIS A 75 -0.67 0.34 23.70
N LYS A 76 -0.09 -0.77 24.17
CA LYS A 76 0.99 -0.72 25.17
C LYS A 76 2.39 -0.87 24.55
N VAL A 77 2.47 -1.20 23.26
CA VAL A 77 3.75 -1.55 22.62
C VAL A 77 3.82 -1.03 21.18
N LEU A 78 4.96 -0.42 20.84
CA LEU A 78 5.36 -0.09 19.47
C LEU A 78 5.78 -1.33 18.68
N LEU A 79 5.47 -1.36 17.39
CA LEU A 79 5.86 -2.48 16.51
C LEU A 79 7.25 -2.26 15.93
N PHE A 80 8.16 -3.21 16.17
CA PHE A 80 9.51 -3.16 15.61
C PHE A 80 9.47 -3.43 14.09
N HIS A 81 10.26 -2.67 13.33
CA HIS A 81 10.38 -2.86 11.88
C HIS A 81 11.76 -3.42 11.49
N THR A 82 11.75 -4.52 10.74
CA THR A 82 12.92 -5.01 9.98
C THR A 82 12.69 -4.86 8.49
N LYS A 83 13.75 -4.59 7.72
CA LYS A 83 13.71 -4.30 6.27
C LYS A 83 13.01 -5.38 5.41
N VAL A 84 12.76 -6.56 5.97
CA VAL A 84 12.34 -7.77 5.24
C VAL A 84 10.87 -7.76 4.81
N ARG A 85 9.97 -7.06 5.53
CA ARG A 85 8.53 -7.10 5.25
C ARG A 85 7.93 -5.71 5.04
N TRP A 86 7.56 -5.37 3.81
CA TRP A 86 6.96 -4.07 3.49
C TRP A 86 5.72 -3.75 4.34
N LEU A 87 4.81 -4.72 4.51
CA LEU A 87 3.59 -4.59 5.32
C LEU A 87 3.86 -4.20 6.78
N SER A 88 5.02 -4.57 7.32
CA SER A 88 5.37 -4.20 8.70
C SER A 88 5.61 -2.71 8.86
N LYS A 89 5.90 -1.96 7.78
CA LYS A 89 6.02 -0.51 7.83
C LYS A 89 4.68 0.17 8.10
N GLY A 90 3.62 -0.27 7.42
CA GLY A 90 2.28 0.30 7.61
C GLY A 90 1.78 0.10 9.03
N ASN A 91 1.87 -1.13 9.54
CA ASN A 91 1.46 -1.42 10.92
C ASN A 91 2.31 -0.65 11.95
N MET A 92 3.61 -0.52 11.70
CA MET A 92 4.49 0.26 12.58
C MET A 92 4.12 1.75 12.57
N LEU A 93 3.85 2.33 11.40
CA LEU A 93 3.42 3.73 11.28
C LEU A 93 2.08 3.97 11.99
N ALA A 94 1.09 3.10 11.79
CA ALA A 94 -0.20 3.18 12.47
C ALA A 94 -0.01 3.18 13.99
N ARG A 95 0.75 2.20 14.50
CA ARG A 95 1.04 2.11 15.93
C ARG A 95 1.81 3.31 16.48
N PHE A 96 2.76 3.82 15.70
CA PHE A 96 3.55 5.00 16.08
C PHE A 96 2.68 6.26 16.11
N TYR A 97 1.77 6.41 15.14
CA TYR A 97 0.84 7.54 15.09
C TYR A 97 -0.15 7.52 16.26
N GLU A 98 -0.68 6.35 16.60
CA GLU A 98 -1.60 6.15 17.74
C GLU A 98 -0.93 6.48 19.09
N LEU A 99 0.35 6.12 19.24
CA LEU A 99 1.12 6.32 20.48
C LEU A 99 2.03 7.55 20.43
N LYS A 100 1.76 8.52 19.53
CA LYS A 100 2.67 9.65 19.33
C LYS A 100 2.85 10.51 20.58
N GLU A 101 1.82 10.65 21.40
CA GLU A 101 1.87 11.43 22.65
C GLU A 101 2.70 10.69 23.71
N ASP A 102 2.52 9.38 23.87
CA ASP A 102 3.35 8.52 24.72
C ASP A 102 4.82 8.57 24.28
N VAL A 103 5.07 8.55 22.97
CA VAL A 103 6.41 8.68 22.39
C VAL A 103 7.02 10.02 22.78
N ILE A 104 6.28 11.12 22.68
CA ILE A 104 6.75 12.46 23.07
C ILE A 104 7.17 12.46 24.55
N ILE A 105 6.30 12.00 25.45
CA ILE A 105 6.57 11.94 26.89
C ILE A 105 7.79 11.05 27.19
N PHE A 106 7.88 9.90 26.52
CA PHE A 106 9.02 9.00 26.68
C PHE A 106 10.34 9.63 26.21
N LEU A 107 10.32 10.35 25.09
CA LEU A 107 11.51 11.03 24.56
C LEU A 107 11.95 12.19 25.45
N GLU A 108 11.02 12.90 26.08
CA GLU A 108 11.29 13.92 27.10
C GLU A 108 11.98 13.29 28.31
N PHE A 109 11.42 12.21 28.86
CA PHE A 109 12.02 11.47 29.97
C PHE A 109 13.42 10.93 29.66
N LYS A 110 13.71 10.60 28.39
CA LYS A 110 15.01 10.11 27.94
C LYS A 110 15.96 11.20 27.45
N GLU A 111 15.58 12.47 27.58
CA GLU A 111 16.35 13.65 27.13
C GLU A 111 16.80 13.53 25.67
N LYS A 112 15.89 13.08 24.80
CA LYS A 112 16.14 12.91 23.36
C LYS A 112 15.65 14.11 22.56
N HIS A 113 16.25 15.26 22.80
CA HIS A 113 15.86 16.55 22.21
C HIS A 113 15.78 16.52 20.67
N ASP A 114 16.73 15.91 19.97
CA ASP A 114 16.70 15.83 18.50
C ASP A 114 15.44 15.13 17.96
N PHE A 115 15.02 14.03 18.61
CA PHE A 115 13.81 13.31 18.22
C PHE A 115 12.55 14.05 18.69
N LEU A 116 12.61 14.72 19.84
CA LEU A 116 11.50 15.50 20.36
C LEU A 116 11.14 16.66 19.44
N THR A 117 12.13 17.46 19.03
CA THR A 117 11.97 18.56 18.09
C THR A 117 11.37 18.07 16.77
N MET A 118 11.79 16.90 16.31
CA MET A 118 11.29 16.29 15.08
C MET A 118 9.84 15.81 15.18
N VAL A 119 9.45 15.11 16.25
CA VAL A 119 8.07 14.60 16.40
C VAL A 119 7.06 15.73 16.64
N LYS A 120 7.51 16.84 17.24
CA LYS A 120 6.70 18.04 17.45
C LYS A 120 6.64 18.97 16.24
N ASP A 121 7.42 18.75 15.18
CA ASP A 121 7.33 19.53 13.94
C ASP A 121 6.03 19.24 13.20
N ASP A 122 5.25 20.29 12.91
CA ASP A 122 3.96 20.17 12.22
C ASP A 122 4.11 19.48 10.86
N THR A 123 5.18 19.82 10.12
CA THR A 123 5.41 19.23 8.79
C THR A 123 5.69 17.73 8.88
N PHE A 124 6.43 17.30 9.91
CA PHE A 124 6.63 15.89 10.22
C PHE A 124 5.31 15.21 10.55
N GLN A 125 4.48 15.81 11.41
CA GLN A 125 3.18 15.24 11.79
C GLN A 125 2.23 15.12 10.60
N TRP A 126 2.16 16.11 9.72
CA TRP A 126 1.32 16.05 8.52
C TRP A 126 1.77 14.95 7.56
N ARG A 127 3.09 14.85 7.31
CA ARG A 127 3.65 13.77 6.47
C ARG A 127 3.43 12.41 7.11
N LEU A 128 3.58 12.30 8.42
CA LEU A 128 3.34 11.05 9.16
C LEU A 128 1.88 10.61 9.06
N ALA A 129 0.93 11.55 9.21
CA ALA A 129 -0.50 11.28 9.07
C ALA A 129 -0.83 10.75 7.67
N TYR A 130 -0.35 11.44 6.62
CA TYR A 130 -0.49 11.00 5.24
C TYR A 130 0.11 9.62 4.99
N LEU A 131 1.34 9.39 5.46
CA LEU A 131 2.02 8.10 5.32
C LEU A 131 1.21 6.99 5.99
N THR A 132 0.65 7.24 7.16
CA THR A 132 -0.17 6.25 7.85
C THR A 132 -1.41 5.89 7.03
N ASP A 133 -2.15 6.87 6.52
CA ASP A 133 -3.35 6.62 5.71
C ASP A 133 -3.06 5.91 4.38
N ILE A 134 -2.01 6.30 3.65
CA ILE A 134 -1.67 5.65 2.38
C ILE A 134 -1.14 4.22 2.58
N PHE A 135 -0.38 3.97 3.65
CA PHE A 135 0.08 2.62 3.96
C PHE A 135 -1.06 1.71 4.41
N ASP A 136 -2.04 2.21 5.15
CA ASP A 136 -3.26 1.45 5.47
C ASP A 136 -4.01 1.06 4.19
N SER A 137 -4.18 2.00 3.26
CA SER A 137 -4.81 1.74 1.96
C SER A 137 -4.05 0.68 1.13
N LEU A 138 -2.71 0.72 1.16
CA LEU A 138 -1.86 -0.28 0.49
C LEU A 138 -1.95 -1.65 1.18
N ASN A 139 -2.05 -1.67 2.51
CA ASN A 139 -2.23 -2.90 3.29
C ASN A 139 -3.60 -3.54 3.02
N GLU A 140 -4.66 -2.76 2.97
CA GLU A 140 -6.00 -3.23 2.60
C GLU A 140 -6.02 -3.87 1.21
N LEU A 141 -5.39 -3.23 0.22
CA LEU A 141 -5.24 -3.81 -1.11
C LEU A 141 -4.48 -5.14 -1.02
N ASN A 142 -3.36 -5.17 -0.31
CA ASN A 142 -2.57 -6.38 -0.16
C ASN A 142 -3.34 -7.54 0.51
N LEU A 143 -4.21 -7.25 1.48
CA LEU A 143 -5.05 -8.27 2.12
C LEU A 143 -6.15 -8.81 1.19
N LYS A 144 -6.61 -8.01 0.23
CA LYS A 144 -7.62 -8.45 -0.75
C LYS A 144 -7.03 -9.44 -1.75
N LEU A 145 -5.79 -9.26 -2.22
CA LEU A 145 -5.19 -10.07 -3.29
C LEU A 145 -5.02 -11.60 -3.02
N PRO A 146 -4.66 -12.07 -1.80
CA PRO A 146 -4.54 -13.50 -1.49
C PRO A 146 -5.87 -14.22 -1.19
N GLY A 147 -7.03 -13.58 -1.43
CA GLY A 147 -8.34 -14.19 -1.12
C GLY A 147 -8.50 -15.57 -1.76
N ARG A 148 -8.97 -16.57 -0.98
CA ARG A 148 -9.09 -17.98 -1.42
C ARG A 148 -9.94 -18.16 -2.69
N ASN A 149 -10.83 -17.21 -2.99
CA ASN A 149 -11.71 -17.22 -4.15
C ASN A 149 -11.32 -16.19 -5.22
N ASN A 150 -10.15 -15.57 -5.11
CA ASN A 150 -9.72 -14.58 -6.09
C ASN A 150 -9.15 -15.25 -7.33
N THR A 151 -9.67 -14.85 -8.48
CA THR A 151 -9.11 -15.16 -9.79
C THR A 151 -8.09 -14.10 -10.20
N ILE A 152 -7.35 -14.35 -11.28
CA ILE A 152 -6.48 -13.34 -11.87
C ILE A 152 -7.31 -12.11 -12.29
N ILE A 153 -8.56 -12.33 -12.72
CA ILE A 153 -9.52 -11.28 -13.12
C ILE A 153 -9.91 -10.40 -11.94
N SER A 154 -10.34 -11.00 -10.82
CA SER A 154 -10.71 -10.21 -9.64
C SER A 154 -9.51 -9.45 -9.07
N ASN A 155 -8.32 -10.06 -9.09
CA ASN A 155 -7.09 -9.39 -8.69
C ASN A 155 -6.76 -8.19 -9.58
N TYR A 156 -6.94 -8.32 -10.90
CA TYR A 156 -6.82 -7.19 -11.81
C TYR A 156 -7.82 -6.07 -11.48
N ASP A 157 -9.08 -6.40 -11.17
CA ASP A 157 -10.08 -5.41 -10.78
C ASP A 157 -9.72 -4.66 -9.51
N TYR A 158 -9.22 -5.35 -8.49
CA TYR A 158 -8.74 -4.70 -7.29
C TYR A 158 -7.60 -3.72 -7.58
N ILE A 159 -6.67 -4.09 -8.47
CA ILE A 159 -5.56 -3.22 -8.87
C ILE A 159 -6.05 -2.02 -9.69
N GLN A 160 -6.92 -2.22 -10.69
CA GLN A 160 -7.47 -1.13 -11.49
C GLN A 160 -8.30 -0.17 -10.63
N GLY A 161 -9.14 -0.70 -9.75
CA GLY A 161 -9.89 0.10 -8.80
C GLY A 161 -8.98 0.91 -7.89
N PHE A 162 -7.85 0.34 -7.44
CA PHE A 162 -6.86 1.08 -6.65
C PHE A 162 -6.16 2.18 -7.48
N ILE A 163 -5.76 1.90 -8.72
CA ILE A 163 -5.19 2.90 -9.64
C ILE A 163 -6.16 4.08 -9.84
N SER A 164 -7.45 3.80 -10.03
CA SER A 164 -8.49 4.83 -10.14
C SER A 164 -8.67 5.61 -8.84
N LYS A 165 -8.58 4.95 -7.67
CA LYS A 165 -8.59 5.65 -6.37
C LYS A 165 -7.42 6.62 -6.24
N LEU A 166 -6.20 6.20 -6.59
CA LEU A 166 -5.02 7.08 -6.58
C LEU A 166 -5.21 8.31 -7.47
N GLN A 167 -5.80 8.13 -8.66
CA GLN A 167 -6.12 9.23 -9.57
C GLN A 167 -7.11 10.21 -8.93
N LEU A 168 -8.20 9.69 -8.37
CA LEU A 168 -9.23 10.49 -7.69
C LEU A 168 -8.63 11.26 -6.51
N TRP A 169 -7.80 10.62 -5.69
CA TRP A 169 -7.15 11.27 -4.55
C TRP A 169 -6.20 12.39 -5.01
N ASN A 170 -5.48 12.20 -6.12
CA ASN A 170 -4.63 13.25 -6.68
C ASN A 170 -5.44 14.47 -7.15
N GLN A 171 -6.59 14.24 -7.78
CA GLN A 171 -7.52 15.30 -8.16
C GLN A 171 -8.07 16.03 -6.93
N LYS A 172 -8.53 15.30 -5.92
CA LYS A 172 -9.03 15.89 -4.66
C LYS A 172 -7.98 16.75 -3.96
N VAL A 173 -6.75 16.24 -3.83
CA VAL A 173 -5.63 16.99 -3.22
C VAL A 173 -5.30 18.25 -4.03
N SER A 174 -5.46 18.22 -5.36
CA SER A 174 -5.27 19.42 -6.20
C SER A 174 -6.26 20.53 -5.84
N SER A 175 -7.50 20.15 -5.51
CA SER A 175 -8.57 21.01 -4.99
C SER A 175 -8.54 21.17 -3.46
N GLU A 176 -7.41 20.87 -2.81
CA GLU A 176 -7.19 21.03 -1.35
C GLU A 176 -8.13 20.18 -0.48
N ASN A 177 -8.75 19.16 -1.07
CA ASN A 177 -9.56 18.20 -0.38
C ASN A 177 -8.73 16.96 -0.02
N VAL A 178 -8.51 16.74 1.28
CA VAL A 178 -7.78 15.58 1.80
C VAL A 178 -8.67 14.59 2.56
N ILE A 179 -9.99 14.67 2.45
CA ILE A 179 -10.96 13.83 3.21
C ILE A 179 -10.70 12.32 3.02
N SER A 180 -10.07 11.93 1.91
CA SER A 180 -9.72 10.51 1.66
C SER A 180 -8.57 10.00 2.54
N PHE A 181 -7.89 10.88 3.27
CA PHE A 181 -6.81 10.60 4.21
C PHE A 181 -7.27 11.06 5.59
N SER A 182 -7.91 10.17 6.35
CA SER A 182 -8.61 10.51 7.59
C SER A 182 -7.70 11.17 8.64
N ARG A 183 -6.50 10.63 8.86
CA ARG A 183 -5.57 11.17 9.85
C ARG A 183 -4.98 12.49 9.39
N LEU A 184 -4.65 12.59 8.10
CA LEU A 184 -4.18 13.86 7.55
C LEU A 184 -5.26 14.94 7.68
N PHE A 185 -6.50 14.62 7.31
CA PHE A 185 -7.64 15.52 7.40
C PHE A 185 -7.83 16.06 8.82
N GLU A 186 -7.78 15.19 9.84
CA GLU A 186 -7.93 15.62 11.23
C GLU A 186 -6.78 16.54 11.69
N VAL A 187 -5.53 16.24 11.33
CA VAL A 187 -4.38 17.07 11.76
C VAL A 187 -4.35 18.43 11.05
N ILE A 188 -4.85 18.53 9.82
CA ILE A 188 -4.89 19.81 9.09
C ILE A 188 -6.24 20.52 9.14
N LYS A 189 -7.24 19.99 9.86
CA LYS A 189 -8.62 20.52 9.86
C LYS A 189 -8.72 22.02 10.15
N ASN A 190 -7.78 22.55 10.95
CA ASN A 190 -7.71 23.95 11.35
C ASN A 190 -6.61 24.75 10.62
N ASN A 191 -5.91 24.13 9.67
CA ASN A 191 -4.75 24.69 8.97
C ASN A 191 -4.98 24.69 7.46
N ILE A 192 -4.36 25.64 6.75
CA ILE A 192 -4.31 25.60 5.29
C ILE A 192 -3.36 24.47 4.88
N LEU A 193 -3.74 23.70 3.85
CA LEU A 193 -2.86 22.67 3.31
C LEU A 193 -1.58 23.31 2.76
N ASP A 194 -0.47 23.08 3.44
CA ASP A 194 0.85 23.58 3.01
C ASP A 194 1.16 23.15 1.56
N ALA A 195 1.68 24.11 0.78
CA ALA A 195 1.96 23.91 -0.64
C ALA A 195 3.04 22.82 -0.87
N ASN A 196 4.02 22.71 0.03
CA ASN A 196 5.05 21.67 -0.08
C ASN A 196 4.47 20.28 0.21
N LEU A 197 3.64 20.16 1.25
CA LEU A 197 2.94 18.91 1.55
C LEU A 197 2.01 18.49 0.41
N LYS A 198 1.25 19.43 -0.15
CA LYS A 198 0.40 19.21 -1.33
C LYS A 198 1.22 18.64 -2.50
N ALA A 199 2.37 19.23 -2.77
CA ALA A 199 3.28 18.75 -3.82
C ALA A 199 3.86 17.36 -3.52
N ASP A 200 4.27 17.10 -2.28
CA ASP A 200 4.79 15.81 -1.81
C ASP A 200 3.74 14.69 -2.03
N ILE A 201 2.49 14.94 -1.60
CA ILE A 201 1.39 13.98 -1.73
C ILE A 201 1.08 13.71 -3.21
N LYS A 202 0.92 14.75 -4.03
CA LYS A 202 0.61 14.59 -5.45
C LYS A 202 1.70 13.82 -6.19
N THR A 203 2.96 14.13 -5.91
CA THR A 203 4.10 13.44 -6.52
C THR A 203 4.09 11.97 -6.14
N HIS A 204 3.81 11.65 -4.87
CA HIS A 204 3.74 10.26 -4.41
C HIS A 204 2.58 9.49 -5.07
N LEU A 205 1.38 10.07 -5.10
CA LEU A 205 0.20 9.43 -5.70
C LEU A 205 0.40 9.17 -7.20
N GLN A 206 1.02 10.11 -7.92
CA GLN A 206 1.37 9.93 -9.32
C GLN A 206 2.40 8.80 -9.50
N ALA A 207 3.47 8.82 -8.72
CA ALA A 207 4.51 7.78 -8.79
C ALA A 207 3.95 6.38 -8.47
N LEU A 208 3.07 6.27 -7.47
CA LEU A 208 2.37 5.02 -7.17
C LEU A 208 1.53 4.56 -8.37
N GLN A 209 0.72 5.46 -8.94
CA GLN A 209 -0.09 5.14 -10.11
C GLN A 209 0.76 4.60 -11.27
N ASP A 210 1.90 5.23 -11.55
CA ASP A 210 2.79 4.85 -12.64
C ASP A 210 3.45 3.50 -12.38
N GLU A 211 3.92 3.25 -11.16
CA GLU A 211 4.52 1.96 -10.80
C GLU A 211 3.47 0.84 -10.78
N PHE A 212 2.25 1.07 -10.29
CA PHE A 212 1.17 0.09 -10.40
C PHE A 212 0.84 -0.21 -11.86
N ARG A 213 0.72 0.79 -12.74
CA ARG A 213 0.52 0.56 -14.18
C ARG A 213 1.68 -0.21 -14.80
N ARG A 214 2.92 0.08 -14.40
CA ARG A 214 4.12 -0.59 -14.90
C ARG A 214 4.17 -2.06 -14.49
N TYR A 215 3.98 -2.39 -13.21
CA TYR A 215 4.06 -3.77 -12.72
C TYR A 215 2.89 -4.65 -13.12
N TYR A 216 1.75 -4.05 -13.51
CA TYR A 216 0.54 -4.77 -13.90
C TYR A 216 0.17 -4.63 -15.38
N ARG A 217 1.10 -4.12 -16.21
CA ARG A 217 0.93 -4.04 -17.68
C ARG A 217 0.70 -5.41 -18.32
N ASP A 218 1.29 -6.46 -17.75
CA ASP A 218 1.31 -7.81 -18.35
C ASP A 218 0.03 -8.64 -18.10
N ILE A 219 -1.00 -8.08 -17.47
CA ILE A 219 -2.29 -8.78 -17.41
C ILE A 219 -2.93 -8.58 -18.76
N ASN A 220 -2.87 -9.64 -19.59
CA ASN A 220 -3.21 -9.64 -21.00
C ASN A 220 -4.71 -9.38 -21.21
N SER A 221 -5.14 -8.12 -21.02
CA SER A 221 -6.51 -7.64 -21.19
C SER A 221 -7.00 -7.75 -22.62
N GLU A 222 -6.10 -8.05 -23.56
CA GLU A 222 -6.37 -8.28 -24.97
C GLU A 222 -6.68 -9.75 -25.29
N SER A 223 -6.56 -10.67 -24.32
CA SER A 223 -7.00 -12.05 -24.55
C SER A 223 -8.52 -12.09 -24.75
N PRO A 224 -9.03 -12.70 -25.84
CA PRO A 224 -10.47 -12.85 -26.06
C PRO A 224 -11.18 -13.53 -24.88
N ILE A 225 -10.53 -14.49 -24.22
CA ILE A 225 -11.02 -15.19 -23.02
C ILE A 225 -11.19 -14.21 -21.84
N TRP A 226 -10.31 -13.22 -21.72
CA TRP A 226 -10.40 -12.18 -20.69
C TRP A 226 -11.55 -11.21 -20.96
N TYR A 227 -11.76 -10.83 -22.22
CA TYR A 227 -12.89 -10.00 -22.61
C TYR A 227 -14.23 -10.75 -22.43
N MET A 228 -14.26 -12.03 -22.80
CA MET A 228 -15.38 -12.96 -22.64
C MET A 228 -15.85 -13.09 -21.19
N THR A 229 -14.91 -13.30 -20.27
CA THR A 229 -15.21 -13.41 -18.83
C THR A 229 -15.66 -12.09 -18.18
N ARG A 230 -15.40 -10.94 -18.82
CA ARG A 230 -15.69 -9.59 -18.30
C ARG A 230 -16.96 -8.98 -18.87
N LYS A 231 -17.25 -9.28 -20.13
CA LYS A 231 -18.40 -8.77 -20.87
C LYS A 231 -19.07 -9.88 -21.69
N PRO A 232 -19.56 -10.96 -21.05
CA PRO A 232 -20.08 -12.13 -21.77
C PRO A 232 -21.22 -11.80 -22.74
N PHE A 233 -21.94 -10.68 -22.54
CA PHE A 233 -23.05 -10.28 -23.40
C PHE A 233 -22.68 -9.24 -24.49
N VAL A 234 -21.40 -8.84 -24.58
CA VAL A 234 -20.93 -7.79 -25.50
C VAL A 234 -19.76 -8.29 -26.37
N VAL A 235 -19.45 -9.58 -26.31
CA VAL A 235 -18.38 -10.19 -27.09
C VAL A 235 -18.93 -10.63 -28.44
N ASP A 236 -18.26 -10.19 -29.51
CA ASP A 236 -18.49 -10.75 -30.84
C ASP A 236 -17.95 -12.18 -30.86
N VAL A 237 -18.87 -13.15 -30.95
CA VAL A 237 -18.57 -14.59 -30.90
C VAL A 237 -17.58 -14.99 -32.01
N SER A 238 -17.59 -14.28 -33.15
CA SER A 238 -16.66 -14.55 -34.25
C SER A 238 -15.19 -14.25 -33.91
N GLN A 239 -14.92 -13.49 -32.85
CA GLN A 239 -13.57 -13.16 -32.37
C GLN A 239 -13.03 -14.18 -31.35
N LEU A 240 -13.83 -15.20 -30.98
CA LEU A 240 -13.44 -16.25 -30.06
C LEU A 240 -12.80 -17.44 -30.80
N PRO A 241 -11.93 -18.24 -30.16
CA PRO A 241 -11.49 -19.53 -30.70
C PRO A 241 -12.71 -20.39 -31.06
N GLU A 242 -12.71 -21.00 -32.25
CA GLU A 242 -13.86 -21.76 -32.77
C GLU A 242 -14.37 -22.80 -31.77
N GLU A 243 -13.47 -23.41 -30.99
CA GLU A 243 -13.77 -24.48 -30.05
C GLU A 243 -14.65 -24.03 -28.87
N VAL A 244 -14.72 -22.73 -28.57
CA VAL A 244 -15.49 -22.20 -27.44
C VAL A 244 -16.70 -21.36 -27.86
N GLN A 245 -16.90 -21.15 -29.17
CA GLN A 245 -17.97 -20.28 -29.69
C GLN A 245 -19.37 -20.81 -29.36
N GLU A 246 -19.60 -22.11 -29.55
CA GLU A 246 -20.91 -22.73 -29.29
C GLU A 246 -21.24 -22.79 -27.80
N GLU A 247 -20.32 -23.27 -26.96
CA GLU A 247 -20.49 -23.29 -25.49
C GLU A 247 -20.76 -21.88 -24.94
N PHE A 248 -20.09 -20.87 -25.50
CA PHE A 248 -20.31 -19.48 -25.10
C PHE A 248 -21.71 -18.98 -25.45
N LEU A 249 -22.24 -19.31 -26.62
CA LEU A 249 -23.62 -18.97 -27.01
C LEU A 249 -24.66 -19.63 -26.10
N GLU A 250 -24.37 -20.82 -25.57
CA GLU A 250 -25.24 -21.49 -24.59
C GLU A 250 -25.21 -20.80 -23.22
N MET A 251 -24.02 -20.38 -22.76
CA MET A 251 -23.85 -19.66 -21.49
C MET A 251 -24.35 -18.20 -21.54
N ALA A 252 -24.36 -17.58 -22.72
CA ALA A 252 -24.79 -16.19 -22.91
C ALA A 252 -26.32 -16.03 -23.05
N ARG A 253 -27.11 -17.11 -22.91
CA ARG A 253 -28.58 -17.02 -22.85
C ARG A 253 -29.00 -16.35 -21.52
N PRO A 254 -29.90 -15.36 -21.56
CA PRO A 254 -30.37 -14.63 -20.39
C PRO A 254 -31.16 -15.51 -19.41
#